data_AF-A0A3D4Q862-F1
#
_entry.id   AF-A0A3D4Q862-F1
#
_cell.length_a   1.000
_cell.length_b   1.000
_cell.length_c   1.000
_cell.angle_alpha   90.00
_cell.angle_beta   90.00
_cell.angle_gamma   90.00
#
_symmetry.space_group_name_H-M   'P 1'
#
loop_
_entity.id
_entity.type
_entity.pdbx_description
1 polymer ?
#
loop_
_entity_poly.entity_id
_entity_poly.type
_entity_poly.pdbx_seq_one_letter_code
_entity_poly.pdbx_strand_id
1 'polypeptide(L)'
;KRPKYNIDQRVQDEGLNSYLCVYDTESGALLYEKTIPHCWITHVQFHPLDPEIIMYNHEWSAFDCGIRRVNIYDHRKDLFYHVRTEGTDTKGNTRDHARSRNDWVCHEMWTDDGRSIIYHGGYENGPAMVGRCDIDFTNTDAEGLPPRTFWEIALPDEYNAYGHFLMDHRGNLTCDGYYRMPGEKIIERENSTDNGPDPHRKDGAYITKVEPDWEKGILHWVPLCRHDSDWLGQDAHPHPIYAHAGDRIFFNSRMDRTVNVYSVSARTPQEVKVS
;
A
#
# COMPACT_ATOMS: atom_id res chain seq x y z
N LYS A 1 -28.16 -12.19 5.90
CA LYS A 1 -27.52 -10.95 5.39
C LYS A 1 -26.51 -10.49 6.42
N ARG A 2 -25.22 -10.40 6.10
CA ARG A 2 -24.23 -9.79 7.00
C ARG A 2 -24.65 -8.34 7.26
N PRO A 3 -24.57 -7.81 8.49
CA PRO A 3 -24.94 -6.42 8.74
C PRO A 3 -23.97 -5.48 8.02
N LYS A 4 -24.49 -4.37 7.49
CA LYS A 4 -23.67 -3.31 6.89
C LYS A 4 -23.05 -2.49 8.03
N TYR A 5 -21.95 -2.98 8.60
CA TYR A 5 -21.24 -2.30 9.69
C TYR A 5 -20.33 -1.22 9.11
N ASN A 6 -20.56 0.04 9.47
CA ASN A 6 -19.59 1.11 9.27
C ASN A 6 -18.67 1.12 10.51
N ILE A 7 -17.49 0.51 10.36
CA ILE A 7 -16.57 0.28 11.47
C ILE A 7 -16.01 1.60 11.98
N ASP A 8 -15.59 2.50 11.09
CA ASP A 8 -15.10 3.82 11.47
C ASP A 8 -16.17 4.63 12.19
N GLN A 9 -17.42 4.69 11.69
CA GLN A 9 -18.50 5.38 12.39
C GLN A 9 -18.66 4.90 13.82
N ARG A 10 -18.61 3.59 14.04
CA ARG A 10 -18.70 3.01 15.39
C ARG A 10 -17.52 3.41 16.27
N VAL A 11 -16.30 3.36 15.74
CA VAL A 11 -15.09 3.79 16.44
C VAL A 11 -15.20 5.24 16.89
N GLN A 12 -15.75 6.13 16.05
CA GLN A 12 -15.97 7.52 16.40
C GLN A 12 -17.09 7.71 17.43
N ASP A 13 -18.27 7.15 17.17
CA ASP A 13 -19.46 7.35 18.00
C ASP A 13 -19.28 6.81 19.42
N GLU A 14 -18.58 5.69 19.56
CA GLU A 14 -18.30 5.06 20.85
C GLU A 14 -16.98 5.54 21.48
N GLY A 15 -16.22 6.42 20.81
CA GLY A 15 -14.93 6.93 21.30
C GLY A 15 -13.89 5.83 21.53
N LEU A 16 -13.84 4.84 20.62
CA LEU A 16 -12.93 3.69 20.74
C LEU A 16 -11.51 4.08 20.36
N ASN A 17 -10.55 3.68 21.19
CA ASN A 17 -9.14 3.99 20.99
C ASN A 17 -8.35 2.73 20.67
N SER A 18 -7.25 2.90 19.93
CA SER A 18 -6.23 1.87 19.78
C SER A 18 -5.01 2.19 20.63
N TYR A 19 -4.18 1.18 20.88
CA TYR A 19 -2.99 1.29 21.72
C TYR A 19 -1.79 0.75 20.94
N LEU A 20 -0.76 1.58 20.78
CA LEU A 20 0.54 1.16 20.27
C LEU A 20 1.39 0.74 21.47
N CYS A 21 1.63 -0.55 21.61
CA CYS A 21 2.41 -1.11 22.72
C CYS A 21 3.75 -1.64 22.17
N VAL A 22 4.86 -1.17 22.71
CA VAL A 22 6.20 -1.62 22.32
C VAL A 22 6.81 -2.45 23.43
N TYR A 23 7.28 -3.64 23.09
CA TYR A 23 7.83 -4.60 24.03
C TYR A 23 9.29 -4.90 23.71
N ASP A 24 10.07 -5.09 24.77
CA ASP A 24 11.40 -5.67 24.66
C ASP A 24 11.29 -7.17 24.35
N THR A 25 11.97 -7.63 23.31
CA THR A 25 11.85 -9.01 22.82
C THR A 25 12.64 -10.02 23.68
N GLU A 26 13.62 -9.57 24.46
CA GLU A 26 14.41 -10.44 25.33
C GLU A 26 13.67 -10.72 26.66
N SER A 27 13.14 -9.68 27.30
CA SER A 27 12.49 -9.76 28.61
C SER A 27 10.97 -9.87 28.55
N GLY A 28 10.34 -9.47 27.44
CA GLY A 28 8.89 -9.32 27.32
C GLY A 28 8.32 -8.10 28.04
N ALA A 29 9.18 -7.20 28.56
CA ALA A 29 8.74 -6.00 29.26
C ALA A 29 8.08 -5.01 28.29
N LEU A 30 6.95 -4.41 28.70
CA LEU A 30 6.38 -3.25 28.02
C LEU A 30 7.31 -2.06 28.21
N LEU A 31 7.89 -1.56 27.12
CA LEU A 31 8.78 -0.39 27.13
C LEU A 31 7.97 0.90 27.19
N TYR A 32 6.95 1.02 26.33
CA TYR A 32 6.00 2.13 26.35
C TYR A 32 4.68 1.77 25.69
N GLU A 33 3.65 2.55 26.00
CA GLU A 33 2.34 2.49 25.38
C GLU A 33 1.90 3.89 24.95
N LYS A 34 1.34 4.01 23.74
CA LYS A 34 0.69 5.21 23.26
C LYS A 34 -0.77 4.92 22.93
N THR A 35 -1.69 5.64 23.59
CA THR A 35 -3.09 5.68 23.19
C THR A 35 -3.26 6.54 21.93
N ILE A 36 -3.85 5.97 20.89
CA ILE A 36 -4.26 6.69 19.69
C ILE A 36 -5.79 6.79 19.70
N PRO A 37 -6.35 8.00 19.77
CA PRO A 37 -7.78 8.16 19.95
C PRO A 37 -8.55 7.89 18.66
N HIS A 38 -9.77 7.37 18.81
CA HIS A 38 -10.78 7.31 17.74
C HIS A 38 -10.28 6.62 16.45
N CYS A 39 -9.60 5.48 16.59
CA CYS A 39 -9.10 4.74 15.46
C CYS A 39 -9.11 3.23 15.70
N TRP A 40 -9.15 2.49 14.60
CA TRP A 40 -8.84 1.07 14.56
C TRP A 40 -7.53 0.86 13.82
N ILE A 41 -6.53 0.29 14.50
CA ILE A 41 -5.22 0.00 13.91
C ILE A 41 -5.11 -1.50 13.61
N THR A 42 -4.62 -1.84 12.43
CA THR A 42 -4.37 -3.24 12.00
C THR A 42 -2.98 -3.46 11.41
N HIS A 43 -2.28 -2.38 11.06
CA HIS A 43 -0.97 -2.38 10.44
C HIS A 43 -0.06 -1.41 11.17
N VAL A 44 1.09 -1.92 11.62
CA VAL A 44 2.09 -1.17 12.39
C VAL A 44 3.47 -1.58 11.89
N GLN A 45 4.33 -0.60 11.63
CA GLN A 45 5.71 -0.80 11.19
C GLN A 45 6.64 0.15 11.94
N PHE A 46 7.75 -0.38 12.46
CA PHE A 46 8.86 0.48 12.85
C PHE A 46 9.47 1.13 11.61
N HIS A 47 9.94 2.36 11.74
CA HIS A 47 10.84 2.94 10.77
C HIS A 47 12.11 2.07 10.69
N PRO A 48 12.59 1.69 9.49
CA PRO A 48 13.63 0.65 9.33
C PRO A 48 14.96 0.95 10.02
N LEU A 49 15.27 2.24 10.21
CA LEU A 49 16.53 2.69 10.82
C LEU A 49 16.34 3.39 12.17
N ASP A 50 15.10 3.53 12.65
CA ASP A 50 14.81 4.31 13.86
C ASP A 50 13.59 3.74 14.61
N PRO A 51 13.78 2.96 15.68
CA PRO A 51 12.67 2.32 16.39
C PRO A 51 11.77 3.29 17.15
N GLU A 52 12.15 4.57 17.26
CA GLU A 52 11.35 5.60 17.93
C GLU A 52 10.29 6.22 17.02
N ILE A 53 10.32 5.88 15.73
CA ILE A 53 9.33 6.29 14.74
C ILE A 53 8.52 5.07 14.34
N ILE A 54 7.20 5.15 14.52
CA ILE A 54 6.26 4.08 14.20
C ILE A 54 5.29 4.60 13.15
N MET A 55 5.21 3.91 12.02
CA MET A 55 4.10 4.07 11.08
C MET A 55 2.96 3.14 11.49
N TYR A 56 1.73 3.65 11.40
CA TYR A 56 0.53 2.85 11.64
C TYR A 56 -0.62 3.32 10.76
N ASN A 57 -1.63 2.46 10.63
CA ASN A 57 -2.80 2.77 9.83
C ASN A 57 -4.05 3.14 10.65
N HIS A 58 -4.99 3.84 10.03
CA HIS A 58 -6.39 3.77 10.40
C HIS A 58 -7.13 2.84 9.43
N GLU A 59 -7.55 1.68 9.94
CA GLU A 59 -8.23 0.65 9.18
C GLU A 59 -9.69 1.02 8.93
N TRP A 60 -10.15 0.82 7.69
CA TRP A 60 -11.53 1.09 7.27
C TRP A 60 -12.02 2.51 7.62
N SER A 61 -11.16 3.53 7.58
CA SER A 61 -11.53 4.95 7.73
C SER A 61 -12.55 5.35 6.64
N ALA A 62 -13.82 5.14 6.94
CA ALA A 62 -14.91 5.20 5.96
C ALA A 62 -15.14 6.62 5.43
N PHE A 63 -14.74 7.63 6.20
CA PHE A 63 -14.67 9.01 5.78
C PHE A 63 -13.22 9.49 5.91
N ASP A 64 -12.79 10.27 4.93
CA ASP A 64 -11.45 10.87 4.87
C ASP A 64 -10.29 9.84 4.77
N CYS A 65 -10.55 8.65 4.18
CA CYS A 65 -9.56 7.58 4.01
C CYS A 65 -8.26 8.10 3.37
N GLY A 66 -8.41 8.97 2.37
CA GLY A 66 -7.31 9.55 1.60
C GLY A 66 -6.28 10.31 2.43
N ILE A 67 -6.63 10.78 3.64
CA ILE A 67 -5.68 11.47 4.52
C ILE A 67 -5.51 10.76 5.88
N ARG A 68 -6.50 10.03 6.36
CA ARG A 68 -6.45 9.37 7.68
C ARG A 68 -5.77 8.01 7.66
N ARG A 69 -5.59 7.39 6.48
CA ARG A 69 -5.05 6.02 6.38
C ARG A 69 -3.66 5.92 7.00
N VAL A 70 -2.71 6.76 6.58
CA VAL A 70 -1.27 6.58 6.87
C VAL A 70 -0.84 7.58 7.94
N ASN A 71 -0.31 7.09 9.05
CA ASN A 71 0.04 7.89 10.21
C ASN A 71 1.44 7.59 10.72
N ILE A 72 2.06 8.57 11.36
CA ILE A 72 3.32 8.44 12.09
C ILE A 72 3.09 8.75 13.56
N TYR A 73 3.77 8.02 14.43
CA TYR A 73 4.02 8.34 15.82
C TYR A 73 5.54 8.47 16.04
N ASP A 74 5.98 9.65 16.48
CA ASP A 74 7.35 9.94 16.94
C ASP A 74 7.34 9.88 18.47
N HIS A 75 7.89 8.80 19.03
CA HIS A 75 7.89 8.55 20.48
C HIS A 75 8.69 9.62 21.25
N ARG A 76 9.81 10.09 20.70
CA ARG A 76 10.69 11.06 21.37
C ARG A 76 9.98 12.39 21.62
N LYS A 77 9.11 12.79 20.70
CA LYS A 77 8.34 14.05 20.77
C LYS A 77 6.92 13.85 21.31
N ASP A 78 6.54 12.60 21.52
CA ASP A 78 5.16 12.18 21.78
C ASP A 78 4.13 12.75 20.79
N LEU A 79 4.53 12.82 19.51
CA LEU A 79 3.77 13.45 18.43
C LEU A 79 3.23 12.40 17.47
N PHE A 80 1.97 12.48 17.10
CA PHE A 80 1.43 11.70 15.98
C PHE A 80 0.73 12.60 14.96
N TYR A 81 0.81 12.22 13.68
CA TYR A 81 0.25 13.01 12.59
C TYR A 81 -0.10 12.15 11.37
N HIS A 82 -1.06 12.64 10.58
CA HIS A 82 -1.40 12.10 9.26
C HIS A 82 -0.28 12.39 8.27
N VAL A 83 0.21 11.37 7.57
CA VAL A 83 1.29 11.54 6.58
C VAL A 83 0.75 12.27 5.35
N ARG A 84 -0.33 11.76 4.75
CA ARG A 84 -0.89 12.32 3.52
C ARG A 84 -1.80 13.51 3.80
N THR A 85 -1.63 14.57 3.03
CA THR A 85 -2.43 15.79 3.09
C THR A 85 -3.14 16.06 1.77
N GLU A 86 -4.26 16.79 1.83
CA GLU A 86 -4.93 17.30 0.64
C GLU A 86 -4.04 18.32 -0.08
N GLY A 87 -4.06 18.35 -1.41
CA GLY A 87 -3.24 19.28 -2.17
C GLY A 87 -3.03 18.93 -3.64
N THR A 88 -2.50 19.89 -4.38
CA THR A 88 -2.18 19.80 -5.82
C THR A 88 -0.67 19.88 -6.10
N ASP A 89 0.15 19.89 -5.06
CA ASP A 89 1.62 20.02 -5.06
C ASP A 89 2.36 18.69 -5.26
N THR A 90 1.64 17.64 -5.68
CA THR A 90 2.25 16.36 -6.07
C THR A 90 3.20 16.55 -7.25
N LYS A 91 4.37 15.92 -7.18
CA LYS A 91 5.39 15.98 -8.24
C LYS A 91 5.24 14.89 -9.31
N GLY A 92 4.39 13.89 -9.06
CA GLY A 92 4.12 12.82 -10.03
C GLY A 92 3.09 13.21 -11.10
N ASN A 93 2.67 12.25 -11.92
CA ASN A 93 1.64 12.45 -12.94
C ASN A 93 0.28 11.96 -12.43
N THR A 94 -0.52 12.87 -11.89
CA THR A 94 -1.84 12.52 -11.33
C THR A 94 -2.98 12.60 -12.35
N ARG A 95 -2.70 12.93 -13.62
CA ARG A 95 -3.75 13.16 -14.64
C ARG A 95 -4.81 14.16 -14.15
N ASP A 96 -4.35 15.28 -13.58
CA ASP A 96 -5.17 16.38 -13.05
C ASP A 96 -6.00 16.06 -11.79
N HIS A 97 -5.80 14.90 -11.16
CA HIS A 97 -6.40 14.61 -9.85
C HIS A 97 -5.62 15.27 -8.72
N ALA A 98 -6.35 15.95 -7.82
CA ALA A 98 -5.80 16.48 -6.57
C ALA A 98 -5.82 15.40 -5.49
N ARG A 99 -4.88 15.47 -4.55
CA ARG A 99 -4.96 14.66 -3.32
C ARG A 99 -6.12 15.15 -2.49
N SER A 100 -7.03 14.25 -2.16
CA SER A 100 -8.28 14.52 -1.45
C SER A 100 -8.44 13.60 -0.26
N ARG A 101 -9.16 14.06 0.77
CA ARG A 101 -9.64 13.21 1.86
C ARG A 101 -10.56 12.09 1.36
N ASN A 102 -11.29 12.33 0.28
CA ASN A 102 -12.24 11.38 -0.28
C ASN A 102 -11.57 10.27 -1.12
N ASP A 103 -10.26 10.35 -1.35
CA ASP A 103 -9.52 9.27 -1.98
C ASP A 103 -9.58 8.00 -1.12
N TRP A 104 -9.33 6.85 -1.73
CA TRP A 104 -9.07 5.61 -1.02
C TRP A 104 -7.57 5.36 -1.01
N VAL A 105 -6.96 5.17 0.18
CA VAL A 105 -5.51 4.89 0.32
C VAL A 105 -5.34 3.66 1.22
N CYS A 106 -4.39 2.79 0.88
CA CYS A 106 -4.11 1.55 1.59
C CYS A 106 -2.68 1.00 1.33
N HIS A 107 -2.35 -0.07 2.06
CA HIS A 107 -1.12 -0.87 1.97
C HIS A 107 0.18 -0.05 1.92
N GLU A 108 0.29 0.87 2.88
CA GLU A 108 1.48 1.66 3.12
C GLU A 108 2.68 0.82 3.59
N MET A 109 3.88 1.14 3.10
CA MET A 109 5.13 0.48 3.49
C MET A 109 6.31 1.44 3.49
N TRP A 110 7.26 1.23 4.39
CA TRP A 110 8.53 1.95 4.38
C TRP A 110 9.44 1.52 3.23
N THR A 111 10.23 2.46 2.72
CA THR A 111 11.47 2.14 2.00
C THR A 111 12.56 1.71 2.98
N ASP A 112 13.50 0.86 2.57
CA ASP A 112 14.54 0.31 3.47
C ASP A 112 15.42 1.39 4.12
N ASP A 113 15.60 2.52 3.45
CA ASP A 113 16.35 3.66 3.98
C ASP A 113 15.54 4.55 4.93
N GLY A 114 14.25 4.24 5.12
CA GLY A 114 13.31 4.97 5.96
C GLY A 114 12.96 6.37 5.47
N ARG A 115 13.41 6.78 4.27
CA ARG A 115 13.18 8.14 3.77
C ARG A 115 11.80 8.34 3.19
N SER A 116 11.16 7.27 2.75
CA SER A 116 9.92 7.35 2.01
C SER A 116 8.92 6.30 2.47
N ILE A 117 7.64 6.64 2.35
CA ILE A 117 6.53 5.71 2.46
C ILE A 117 5.93 5.52 1.08
N ILE A 118 5.84 4.27 0.63
CA ILE A 118 5.09 3.89 -0.57
C ILE A 118 3.69 3.49 -0.15
N TYR A 119 2.69 3.89 -0.92
CA TYR A 119 1.28 3.54 -0.71
C TYR A 119 0.59 3.43 -2.06
N HIS A 120 -0.63 2.89 -2.08
CA HIS A 120 -1.44 2.89 -3.29
C HIS A 120 -2.92 3.02 -2.92
N GLY A 121 -3.77 3.15 -3.93
CA GLY A 121 -5.19 3.33 -3.73
C GLY A 121 -5.90 3.81 -4.98
N GLY A 122 -6.91 4.67 -4.82
CA GLY A 122 -7.61 5.29 -5.93
C GLY A 122 -8.08 6.69 -5.60
N TYR A 123 -8.00 7.57 -6.59
CA TYR A 123 -8.55 8.92 -6.47
C TYR A 123 -10.07 8.87 -6.36
N GLU A 124 -10.66 9.84 -5.66
CA GLU A 124 -12.11 10.03 -5.66
C GLU A 124 -12.63 10.14 -7.10
N ASN A 125 -13.52 9.21 -7.50
CA ASN A 125 -14.10 9.13 -8.85
C ASN A 125 -13.04 9.09 -9.97
N GLY A 126 -11.82 8.64 -9.67
CA GLY A 126 -10.69 8.64 -10.59
C GLY A 126 -10.05 7.26 -10.74
N PRO A 127 -8.87 7.20 -11.39
CA PRO A 127 -8.13 5.96 -11.55
C PRO A 127 -7.51 5.52 -10.22
N ALA A 128 -7.07 4.27 -10.20
CA ALA A 128 -6.12 3.79 -9.20
C ALA A 128 -4.82 4.59 -9.25
N MET A 129 -4.04 4.57 -8.18
CA MET A 129 -2.79 5.32 -8.04
C MET A 129 -1.74 4.52 -7.29
N VAL A 130 -0.47 4.86 -7.51
CA VAL A 130 0.64 4.53 -6.61
C VAL A 130 1.28 5.83 -6.15
N GLY A 131 1.48 5.96 -4.84
CA GLY A 131 2.04 7.11 -4.18
C GLY A 131 3.36 6.81 -3.47
N ARG A 132 4.18 7.84 -3.38
CA ARG A 132 5.39 7.93 -2.57
C ARG A 132 5.35 9.24 -1.79
N CYS A 133 5.66 9.19 -0.51
CA CYS A 133 5.85 10.36 0.33
C CYS A 133 7.27 10.34 0.90
N ASP A 134 8.09 11.31 0.55
CA ASP A 134 9.37 11.53 1.24
C ASP A 134 9.13 12.33 2.51
N ILE A 135 9.81 11.95 3.59
CA ILE A 135 9.70 12.61 4.90
C ILE A 135 11.09 13.05 5.34
N ASP A 136 11.28 14.35 5.55
CA ASP A 136 12.52 14.89 6.12
C ASP A 136 12.38 15.05 7.63
N PHE A 137 12.84 14.04 8.38
CA PHE A 137 12.84 14.07 9.85
C PHE A 137 13.86 15.03 10.47
N THR A 138 14.73 15.67 9.67
CA THR A 138 15.77 16.58 10.18
C THR A 138 15.29 18.01 10.40
N ASN A 139 14.13 18.36 9.84
CA ASN A 139 13.54 19.69 9.90
C ASN A 139 12.05 19.61 10.28
N THR A 140 11.44 20.76 10.53
CA THR A 140 9.99 20.89 10.74
C THR A 140 9.43 22.03 9.88
N ASP A 141 8.20 21.84 9.38
CA ASP A 141 7.40 22.87 8.73
C ASP A 141 6.80 23.87 9.75
N ALA A 142 5.94 24.78 9.27
CA ALA A 142 5.33 25.82 10.09
C ALA A 142 4.37 25.25 11.15
N GLU A 143 3.85 24.04 10.91
CA GLU A 143 2.99 23.27 11.78
C GLU A 143 3.78 22.42 12.79
N GLY A 144 5.11 22.47 12.75
CA GLY A 144 5.99 21.69 13.62
C GLY A 144 6.10 20.22 13.22
N LEU A 145 5.69 19.86 12.00
CA LEU A 145 5.73 18.49 11.48
C LEU A 145 6.91 18.32 10.50
N PRO A 146 7.45 17.10 10.34
CA PRO A 146 8.43 16.84 9.29
C PRO A 146 7.89 17.25 7.90
N PRO A 147 8.67 18.02 7.11
CA PRO A 147 8.29 18.34 5.74
C PRO A 147 8.07 17.07 4.93
N ARG A 148 6.99 17.07 4.14
CA ARG A 148 6.58 15.94 3.31
C ARG A 148 6.54 16.37 1.86
N THR A 149 7.10 15.54 0.98
CA THR A 149 7.01 15.73 -0.47
C THR A 149 6.32 14.53 -1.09
N PHE A 150 5.32 14.78 -1.92
CA PHE A 150 4.48 13.74 -2.50
C PHE A 150 4.76 13.54 -3.99
N TRP A 151 4.83 12.28 -4.40
CA TRP A 151 4.77 11.85 -5.79
C TRP A 151 3.64 10.84 -5.92
N GLU A 152 2.65 11.13 -6.74
CA GLU A 152 1.60 10.17 -7.05
C GLU A 152 1.46 10.03 -8.56
N ILE A 153 1.30 8.78 -9.00
CA ILE A 153 1.16 8.44 -10.40
C ILE A 153 -0.19 7.74 -10.57
N ALA A 154 -1.06 8.37 -11.34
CA ALA A 154 -2.34 7.78 -11.74
C ALA A 154 -2.09 6.61 -12.70
N LEU A 155 -2.75 5.49 -12.43
CA LEU A 155 -2.66 4.30 -13.26
C LEU A 155 -3.53 4.44 -14.52
N PRO A 156 -3.26 3.65 -15.58
CA PRO A 156 -4.19 3.48 -16.69
C PRO A 156 -5.59 3.05 -16.23
N ASP A 157 -6.64 3.46 -16.94
CA ASP A 157 -8.03 3.24 -16.52
C ASP A 157 -8.40 1.73 -16.49
N GLU A 158 -7.71 0.93 -17.30
CA GLU A 158 -7.85 -0.52 -17.33
C GLU A 158 -7.23 -1.22 -16.10
N TYR A 159 -6.31 -0.55 -15.38
CA TYR A 159 -5.65 -1.06 -14.18
C TYR A 159 -6.48 -0.73 -12.94
N ASN A 160 -7.67 -1.33 -12.87
CA ASN A 160 -8.69 -1.05 -11.85
C ASN A 160 -8.99 -2.25 -10.94
N ALA A 161 -8.17 -3.29 -11.02
CA ALA A 161 -8.20 -4.43 -10.12
C ALA A 161 -7.56 -4.08 -8.76
N TYR A 162 -7.88 -4.85 -7.74
CA TYR A 162 -7.22 -4.82 -6.44
C TYR A 162 -5.89 -5.55 -6.54
N GLY A 163 -4.87 -5.03 -5.87
CA GLY A 163 -3.59 -5.69 -5.72
C GLY A 163 -2.80 -5.12 -4.56
N HIS A 164 -1.63 -5.70 -4.35
CA HIS A 164 -0.65 -5.26 -3.38
C HIS A 164 0.54 -4.66 -4.12
N PHE A 165 1.30 -3.82 -3.43
CA PHE A 165 2.65 -3.47 -3.83
C PHE A 165 3.61 -3.84 -2.71
N LEU A 166 4.72 -4.48 -3.08
CA LEU A 166 5.89 -4.66 -2.24
C LEU A 166 7.14 -4.23 -3.01
N MET A 167 8.25 -3.99 -2.32
CA MET A 167 9.44 -3.37 -2.90
C MET A 167 10.70 -4.21 -2.69
N ASP A 168 11.65 -4.14 -3.63
CA ASP A 168 13.00 -4.65 -3.46
C ASP A 168 13.96 -3.57 -2.90
N HIS A 169 15.19 -3.98 -2.57
CA HIS A 169 16.22 -3.07 -2.05
C HIS A 169 16.71 -2.00 -3.04
N ARG A 170 16.19 -1.97 -4.28
CA ARG A 170 16.54 -1.01 -5.33
C ARG A 170 15.39 -0.06 -5.65
N GLY A 171 14.24 -0.20 -5.00
CA GLY A 171 13.07 0.63 -5.25
C GLY A 171 12.15 0.13 -6.38
N ASN A 172 12.39 -1.07 -6.92
CA ASN A 172 11.43 -1.70 -7.82
C ASN A 172 10.27 -2.24 -7.01
N LEU A 173 9.05 -2.09 -7.52
CA LEU A 173 7.86 -2.66 -6.90
C LEU A 173 7.48 -3.98 -7.57
N THR A 174 6.75 -4.82 -6.87
CA THR A 174 6.02 -5.96 -7.43
C THR A 174 4.55 -5.81 -7.14
N CYS A 175 3.70 -6.27 -8.07
CA CYS A 175 2.26 -6.20 -7.94
C CYS A 175 1.59 -7.46 -8.49
N ASP A 176 0.49 -7.88 -7.86
CA ASP A 176 -0.31 -9.07 -8.19
C ASP A 176 -1.69 -8.75 -8.80
N GLY A 177 -2.06 -7.47 -8.90
CA GLY A 177 -3.45 -7.09 -9.16
C GLY A 177 -3.68 -6.25 -10.40
N TYR A 178 -3.01 -5.11 -10.44
CA TYR A 178 -3.40 -3.98 -11.29
C TYR A 178 -3.18 -4.21 -12.79
N TYR A 179 -2.10 -4.90 -13.17
CA TYR A 179 -1.70 -5.03 -14.57
C TYR A 179 -2.66 -5.87 -15.41
N ARG A 180 -2.91 -5.43 -16.65
CA ARG A 180 -3.63 -6.19 -17.67
C ARG A 180 -2.90 -6.16 -19.00
N MET A 181 -2.94 -7.29 -19.73
CA MET A 181 -2.44 -7.31 -21.10
C MET A 181 -3.37 -6.50 -22.02
N PRO A 182 -2.82 -5.74 -22.99
CA PRO A 182 -3.64 -5.03 -23.96
C PRO A 182 -4.65 -5.95 -24.67
N GLY A 183 -5.93 -5.62 -24.60
CA GLY A 183 -7.01 -6.38 -25.23
C GLY A 183 -7.47 -7.65 -24.49
N GLU A 184 -6.93 -7.93 -23.30
CA GLU A 184 -7.39 -9.05 -22.47
C GLU A 184 -8.82 -8.82 -21.96
N LYS A 185 -9.66 -9.85 -22.06
CA LYS A 185 -11.04 -9.80 -21.54
C LYS A 185 -11.03 -10.03 -20.03
N ILE A 186 -11.81 -9.22 -19.32
CA ILE A 186 -12.02 -9.37 -17.87
C ILE A 186 -12.75 -10.70 -17.62
N ILE A 187 -12.16 -11.54 -16.78
CA ILE A 187 -12.80 -12.76 -16.27
C ILE A 187 -13.50 -12.39 -14.97
N GLU A 188 -14.82 -12.19 -15.02
CA GLU A 188 -15.60 -11.95 -13.81
C GLU A 188 -15.68 -13.23 -12.97
N ARG A 189 -15.17 -13.18 -11.74
CA ARG A 189 -15.25 -14.27 -10.76
C ARG A 189 -16.26 -13.89 -9.66
N GLU A 190 -16.96 -14.86 -9.07
CA GLU A 190 -17.97 -14.60 -8.01
C GLU A 190 -17.42 -13.80 -6.81
N ASN A 191 -16.11 -13.91 -6.53
CA ASN A 191 -15.42 -13.19 -5.45
C ASN A 191 -14.80 -11.84 -5.88
N SER A 192 -15.06 -11.39 -7.13
CA SER A 192 -14.57 -10.12 -7.69
C SER A 192 -15.00 -8.90 -6.86
N THR A 193 -16.02 -9.05 -6.01
CA THR A 193 -16.56 -8.01 -5.15
C THR A 193 -16.69 -8.58 -3.75
N ASP A 194 -15.60 -8.60 -2.97
CA ASP A 194 -15.81 -8.55 -1.52
C ASP A 194 -16.63 -7.27 -1.29
N ASN A 195 -17.85 -7.41 -0.78
CA ASN A 195 -18.79 -6.28 -0.58
C ASN A 195 -18.34 -5.33 0.55
N GLY A 196 -17.03 -5.22 0.78
CA GLY A 196 -16.41 -4.22 1.63
C GLY A 196 -16.29 -2.87 0.90
N PRO A 197 -15.94 -1.79 1.61
CA PRO A 197 -15.76 -0.46 1.01
C PRO A 197 -14.67 -0.35 -0.06
N ASP A 198 -13.85 -1.38 -0.28
CA ASP A 198 -12.81 -1.38 -1.30
C ASP A 198 -13.46 -1.35 -2.70
N PRO A 199 -13.25 -0.28 -3.48
CA PRO A 199 -13.88 -0.15 -4.79
C PRO A 199 -13.25 -1.08 -5.85
N HIS A 200 -12.13 -1.73 -5.56
CA HIS A 200 -11.35 -2.45 -6.54
C HIS A 200 -11.77 -3.93 -6.69
N ARG A 201 -11.73 -4.42 -7.94
CA ARG A 201 -12.11 -5.80 -8.26
C ARG A 201 -10.98 -6.77 -7.97
N LYS A 202 -11.25 -7.86 -7.26
CA LYS A 202 -10.26 -8.93 -7.04
C LYS A 202 -10.15 -9.88 -8.24
N ASP A 203 -9.75 -9.33 -9.39
CA ASP A 203 -9.69 -10.05 -10.68
C ASP A 203 -8.34 -9.92 -11.40
N GLY A 204 -7.32 -9.39 -10.71
CA GLY A 204 -5.94 -9.40 -11.17
C GLY A 204 -5.42 -10.81 -11.43
N ALA A 205 -4.56 -10.94 -12.43
CA ALA A 205 -4.08 -12.24 -12.91
C ALA A 205 -2.56 -12.35 -13.06
N TYR A 206 -1.80 -11.25 -12.89
CA TYR A 206 -0.38 -11.21 -13.21
C TYR A 206 0.47 -10.79 -12.02
N ILE A 207 1.57 -11.52 -11.84
CA ILE A 207 2.70 -11.01 -11.06
C ILE A 207 3.52 -10.12 -11.99
N THR A 208 3.77 -8.90 -11.54
CA THR A 208 4.50 -7.89 -12.29
C THR A 208 5.67 -7.36 -11.49
N LYS A 209 6.73 -6.96 -12.19
CA LYS A 209 7.71 -6.00 -11.72
C LYS A 209 7.29 -4.63 -12.21
N VAL A 210 7.39 -3.62 -11.36
CA VAL A 210 7.11 -2.23 -11.68
C VAL A 210 8.36 -1.44 -11.36
N GLU A 211 8.87 -0.68 -12.33
CA GLU A 211 10.06 0.14 -12.17
C GLU A 211 9.60 1.62 -12.17
N PRO A 212 9.51 2.27 -11.00
CA PRO A 212 9.03 3.64 -10.92
C PRO A 212 10.10 4.64 -11.39
N ASP A 213 9.72 5.56 -12.28
CA ASP A 213 10.42 6.81 -12.53
C ASP A 213 9.56 7.95 -11.95
N TRP A 214 9.77 8.21 -10.66
CA TRP A 214 8.98 9.18 -9.88
C TRP A 214 9.07 10.60 -10.46
N GLU A 215 10.26 11.02 -10.87
CA GLU A 215 10.50 12.36 -11.41
C GLU A 215 9.82 12.59 -12.76
N LYS A 216 9.71 11.54 -13.58
CA LYS A 216 8.94 11.62 -14.83
C LYS A 216 7.45 11.31 -14.65
N GLY A 217 7.04 10.84 -13.48
CA GLY A 217 5.67 10.39 -13.21
C GLY A 217 5.28 9.17 -14.04
N ILE A 218 6.20 8.22 -14.23
CA ILE A 218 5.98 7.01 -15.05
C ILE A 218 6.21 5.75 -14.22
N LEU A 219 5.37 4.74 -14.42
CA LEU A 219 5.58 3.38 -13.91
C LEU A 219 5.81 2.44 -15.09
N HIS A 220 6.97 1.80 -15.15
CA HIS A 220 7.27 0.80 -16.17
C HIS A 220 6.85 -0.58 -15.68
N TRP A 221 5.78 -1.13 -16.27
CA TRP A 221 5.22 -2.42 -15.88
C TRP A 221 5.80 -3.55 -16.74
N VAL A 222 6.38 -4.56 -16.09
CA VAL A 222 6.94 -5.76 -16.71
C VAL A 222 6.16 -6.97 -16.19
N PRO A 223 5.23 -7.54 -16.98
CA PRO A 223 4.55 -8.77 -16.59
C PRO A 223 5.53 -9.94 -16.57
N LEU A 224 5.56 -10.70 -15.47
CA LEU A 224 6.51 -11.80 -15.28
C LEU A 224 5.85 -13.16 -15.49
N CYS A 225 4.67 -13.37 -14.90
CA CYS A 225 3.88 -14.57 -15.09
C CYS A 225 2.42 -14.33 -14.69
N ARG A 226 1.55 -15.29 -15.01
CA ARG A 226 0.20 -15.36 -14.45
C ARG A 226 0.22 -16.09 -13.12
N HIS A 227 -0.56 -15.63 -12.14
CA HIS A 227 -0.77 -16.38 -10.89
C HIS A 227 -2.10 -17.15 -10.88
N ASP A 228 -3.11 -16.68 -11.62
CA ASP A 228 -4.45 -17.31 -11.79
C ASP A 228 -5.24 -17.65 -10.51
N SER A 229 -4.73 -17.26 -9.34
CA SER A 229 -5.35 -17.45 -8.02
C SER A 229 -6.81 -16.98 -7.97
N ASP A 230 -7.65 -17.66 -7.20
CA ASP A 230 -9.08 -17.35 -7.08
C ASP A 230 -9.45 -16.28 -6.04
N TRP A 231 -8.45 -15.68 -5.40
CA TRP A 231 -8.60 -14.56 -4.44
C TRP A 231 -9.54 -14.84 -3.26
N LEU A 232 -9.93 -16.10 -3.02
CA LEU A 232 -10.84 -16.46 -1.94
C LEU A 232 -10.11 -16.46 -0.59
N GLY A 233 -10.11 -15.30 0.07
CA GLY A 233 -9.48 -15.10 1.37
C GLY A 233 -7.98 -14.83 1.30
N GLN A 234 -7.36 -14.54 2.44
CA GLN A 234 -5.96 -14.12 2.54
C GLN A 234 -4.99 -15.19 2.02
N ASP A 235 -5.24 -16.48 2.27
CA ASP A 235 -4.38 -17.57 1.78
C ASP A 235 -4.40 -17.73 0.24
N ALA A 236 -5.37 -17.09 -0.44
CA ALA A 236 -5.48 -17.07 -1.89
C ALA A 236 -5.00 -15.76 -2.52
N HIS A 237 -4.71 -14.73 -1.74
CA HIS A 237 -4.15 -13.48 -2.26
C HIS A 237 -2.67 -13.67 -2.57
N PRO A 238 -2.16 -13.39 -3.80
CA PRO A 238 -0.81 -13.79 -4.15
C PRO A 238 0.33 -13.22 -3.30
N HIS A 239 0.15 -12.04 -2.71
CA HIS A 239 1.11 -11.39 -1.81
C HIS A 239 2.57 -11.50 -2.29
N PRO A 240 2.87 -10.98 -3.49
CA PRO A 240 4.17 -11.13 -4.10
C PRO A 240 5.22 -10.40 -3.28
N ILE A 241 6.28 -11.09 -2.89
CA ILE A 241 7.41 -10.54 -2.14
C ILE A 241 8.71 -10.84 -2.87
N TYR A 242 9.60 -9.86 -2.92
CA TYR A 242 10.94 -10.07 -3.45
C TYR A 242 11.75 -11.01 -2.56
N ALA A 243 12.53 -11.88 -3.19
CA ALA A 243 13.67 -12.50 -2.54
C ALA A 243 14.65 -11.42 -2.08
N HIS A 244 15.40 -11.66 -1.00
CA HIS A 244 16.37 -10.70 -0.48
C HIS A 244 17.39 -10.22 -1.53
N ALA A 245 17.80 -11.09 -2.47
CA ALA A 245 18.70 -10.70 -3.56
C ALA A 245 18.05 -9.82 -4.66
N GLY A 246 16.72 -9.65 -4.64
CA GLY A 246 15.94 -8.91 -5.63
C GLY A 246 15.78 -9.63 -6.98
N ASP A 247 16.26 -10.86 -7.12
CA ASP A 247 16.30 -11.56 -8.42
C ASP A 247 15.12 -12.52 -8.65
N ARG A 248 14.28 -12.73 -7.64
CA ARG A 248 13.05 -13.53 -7.68
C ARG A 248 11.93 -12.85 -6.90
N ILE A 249 10.70 -13.17 -7.27
CA ILE A 249 9.48 -12.85 -6.52
C ILE A 249 8.81 -14.16 -6.12
N PHE A 250 8.52 -14.31 -4.83
CA PHE A 250 7.72 -15.39 -4.28
C PHE A 250 6.28 -14.94 -4.12
N PHE A 251 5.33 -15.82 -4.37
CA PHE A 251 3.90 -15.52 -4.25
C PHE A 251 3.13 -16.82 -4.00
N ASN A 252 2.00 -16.74 -3.32
CA ASN A 252 1.07 -17.86 -3.25
C ASN A 252 0.07 -17.83 -4.42
N SER A 253 -0.50 -18.98 -4.74
CA SER A 253 -1.67 -19.03 -5.61
C SER A 253 -2.54 -20.20 -5.19
N ARG A 254 -3.85 -19.95 -5.14
CA ARG A 254 -4.87 -20.95 -4.90
C ARG A 254 -5.56 -21.29 -6.21
N MET A 255 -5.20 -22.44 -6.75
CA MET A 255 -5.84 -23.04 -7.93
C MET A 255 -6.47 -24.37 -7.51
N ASP A 256 -7.68 -24.65 -7.98
CA ASP A 256 -8.42 -25.87 -7.66
C ASP A 256 -8.47 -26.20 -6.16
N ARG A 257 -8.68 -25.15 -5.34
CA ARG A 257 -8.77 -25.20 -3.87
C ARG A 257 -7.48 -25.52 -3.12
N THR A 258 -6.36 -25.70 -3.80
CA THR A 258 -5.05 -25.96 -3.18
C THR A 258 -4.20 -24.71 -3.22
N VAL A 259 -3.62 -24.33 -2.08
CA VAL A 259 -2.68 -23.21 -1.98
C VAL A 259 -1.27 -23.75 -2.17
N ASN A 260 -0.54 -23.18 -3.12
CA ASN A 260 0.88 -23.47 -3.34
C ASN A 260 1.69 -22.16 -3.33
N VAL A 261 2.99 -22.27 -3.02
CA VAL A 261 3.94 -21.17 -3.12
C VAL A 261 4.78 -21.34 -4.39
N TYR A 262 4.87 -20.28 -5.17
CA TYR A 262 5.60 -20.22 -6.44
C TYR A 262 6.71 -19.18 -6.36
N SER A 263 7.66 -19.25 -7.30
CA SER A 263 8.61 -18.17 -7.52
C SER A 263 8.80 -17.91 -9.01
N VAL A 264 9.01 -16.65 -9.37
CA VAL A 264 9.31 -16.20 -10.73
C VAL A 264 10.57 -15.35 -10.73
N SER A 265 11.33 -15.37 -11.82
CA SER A 265 12.49 -14.48 -12.00
C SER A 265 12.03 -13.02 -12.07
N ALA A 266 12.65 -12.15 -11.29
CA ALA A 266 12.42 -10.71 -11.33
C ALA A 266 13.37 -9.98 -12.31
N ARG A 267 14.26 -10.73 -12.97
CA ARG A 267 15.13 -10.17 -14.01
C ARG A 267 14.29 -9.81 -15.21
N THR A 268 14.38 -8.55 -15.64
CA THR A 268 13.84 -8.10 -16.92
C THR A 268 14.46 -8.99 -18.02
N PRO A 269 13.64 -9.65 -18.87
CA PRO A 269 14.17 -10.45 -19.96
C PRO A 269 15.13 -9.60 -20.80
N GLN A 270 16.38 -10.04 -20.96
CA GLN A 270 17.28 -9.38 -21.90
C GLN A 270 16.68 -9.51 -23.29
N GLU A 271 16.56 -8.40 -24.03
CA GLU A 271 16.26 -8.45 -25.46
C GLU A 271 17.24 -9.43 -26.10
N VAL A 272 16.69 -10.49 -26.70
CA VAL A 272 17.49 -11.36 -27.56
C VAL A 272 17.90 -10.47 -28.74
N LYS A 273 19.15 -9.99 -28.72
CA LYS A 273 19.76 -9.42 -29.93
C LYS A 273 19.77 -10.52 -30.96
N VAL A 274 18.81 -10.49 -31.87
CA VAL A 274 18.86 -11.28 -33.09
C VAL A 274 20.01 -10.68 -33.91
N SER A 275 21.17 -11.34 -33.86
CA SER A 275 22.32 -11.06 -34.71
C SER A 275 22.02 -11.39 -36.16
#